data_AF-A0A0F9ED47-F1
#
_entry.id   AF-A0A0F9ED47-F1
#
_cell.length_a   1.000
_cell.length_b   1.000
_cell.length_c   1.000
_cell.angle_alpha   90.00
_cell.angle_beta   90.00
_cell.angle_gamma   90.00
#
_symmetry.space_group_name_H-M   'P 1'
#
loop_
_entity.id
_entity.type
_entity.pdbx_description
1 polymer ?
#
loop_
_entity_poly.entity_id
_entity_poly.type
_entity_poly.pdbx_seq_one_letter_code
_entity_poly.pdbx_strand_id
1 'polypeptide(L)'
;LRTWTHANASNLLAADIFMRHAERGERHPDLSVRAHFHRWNDSYDAHPTRVIQLGCWQFGTYYVKQRLPEHPPGFDGIIITAEDGHYEVEKIKFEPQEVKPWRG
;
A
#
# COMPACT_ATOMS: atom_id res chain seq x y z
N LEU A 1 14.40 15.39 2.27
CA LEU A 1 14.29 13.97 1.86
C LEU A 1 12.83 13.64 1.58
N ARG A 2 12.53 12.78 0.60
CA ARG A 2 11.18 12.45 0.15
C ARG A 2 10.54 11.40 1.07
N THR A 3 9.31 11.60 1.53
CA THR A 3 8.62 10.76 2.54
C THR A 3 8.36 9.33 2.08
N TRP A 4 8.25 9.08 0.78
CA TRP A 4 7.89 7.77 0.22
C TRP A 4 9.04 6.76 0.12
N THR A 5 10.26 7.11 0.53
CA THR A 5 11.42 6.20 0.53
C THR A 5 11.78 5.66 1.92
N HIS A 6 11.03 6.02 2.97
CA HIS A 6 11.25 5.50 4.32
C HIS A 6 10.54 4.14 4.51
N ALA A 7 11.13 3.26 5.33
CA ALA A 7 10.47 2.04 5.81
C ALA A 7 9.10 2.33 6.47
N ASN A 8 8.92 3.56 6.98
CA ASN A 8 7.70 4.04 7.61
C ASN A 8 6.91 5.07 6.78
N ALA A 9 7.02 4.98 5.44
CA ALA A 9 6.41 5.95 4.52
C ALA A 9 4.89 6.12 4.68
N SER A 10 4.16 5.03 4.97
CA SER A 10 2.71 5.09 5.16
C SER A 10 2.32 5.89 6.41
N ASN A 11 3.08 5.79 7.51
CA ASN A 11 2.81 6.58 8.72
C ASN A 11 3.07 8.06 8.48
N LEU A 12 4.18 8.40 7.81
CA LEU A 12 4.48 9.79 7.47
C LEU A 12 3.42 10.40 6.54
N LEU A 13 2.92 9.61 5.59
CA LEU A 13 1.84 10.05 4.71
C LEU A 13 0.50 10.21 5.44
N ALA A 14 0.19 9.28 6.36
CA ALA A 14 -1.00 9.37 7.21
C ALA A 14 -0.98 10.65 8.05
N ALA A 15 0.15 10.98 8.67
CA ALA A 15 0.32 12.23 9.40
C ALA A 15 0.17 13.47 8.50
N ASP A 16 0.82 13.48 7.32
CA ASP A 16 0.75 14.60 6.36
C ASP A 16 -0.68 14.86 5.87
N ILE A 17 -1.43 13.80 5.53
CA ILE A 17 -2.84 13.92 5.12
C ILE A 17 -3.67 14.53 6.26
N PHE A 18 -3.56 13.96 7.46
CA PHE A 18 -4.30 14.45 8.62
C PHE A 18 -4.01 15.92 8.92
N MET A 19 -2.72 16.29 9.01
CA MET A 19 -2.31 17.64 9.36
C MET A 19 -2.78 18.67 8.32
N ARG A 20 -2.67 18.37 7.03
CA ARG A 20 -3.10 19.31 5.98
C ARG A 20 -4.61 19.55 5.97
N HIS A 21 -5.42 18.54 6.25
CA HIS A 21 -6.86 18.73 6.40
C HIS A 21 -7.17 19.53 7.67
N ALA A 22 -6.50 19.23 8.78
CA ALA A 22 -6.66 19.98 10.03
C ALA A 22 -6.30 21.46 9.89
N GLU A 23 -5.19 21.79 9.20
CA GLU A 23 -4.77 23.16 8.90
C GLU A 23 -5.81 23.95 8.09
N ARG A 24 -6.61 23.25 7.27
CA ARG A 24 -7.67 23.85 6.45
C ARG A 24 -9.03 23.87 7.15
N GLY A 25 -9.15 23.28 8.34
CA GLY A 25 -10.44 23.06 9.00
C GLY A 25 -11.35 22.08 8.23
N GLU A 26 -10.77 21.21 7.41
CA GLU A 26 -11.48 20.21 6.61
C GLU A 26 -11.52 18.85 7.33
N ARG A 27 -12.54 18.03 7.02
CA ARG A 27 -12.59 16.64 7.48
C ARG A 27 -11.50 15.83 6.78
N HIS A 28 -10.63 15.18 7.56
CA HIS A 28 -9.67 14.22 7.03
C HIS A 28 -10.36 12.90 6.62
N PRO A 29 -9.80 12.12 5.69
CA PRO A 29 -10.30 10.78 5.39
C PRO A 29 -10.01 9.81 6.54
N ASP A 30 -10.91 8.86 6.78
CA ASP A 30 -10.70 7.77 7.76
C ASP A 30 -9.71 6.72 7.21
N LEU A 31 -9.75 6.49 5.89
CA LEU A 31 -8.89 5.55 5.17
C LEU A 31 -8.45 6.15 3.82
N SER A 32 -7.17 6.02 3.50
CA SER A 32 -6.57 6.44 2.23
C SER A 32 -5.82 5.27 1.59
N VAL A 33 -6.31 4.82 0.44
CA VAL A 33 -5.70 3.72 -0.32
C VAL A 33 -4.81 4.29 -1.41
N ARG A 34 -3.57 3.80 -1.48
CA ARG A 34 -2.55 4.27 -2.41
C ARG A 34 -1.93 3.08 -3.16
N ALA A 35 -1.55 3.31 -4.40
CA ALA A 35 -0.78 2.38 -5.22
C ALA A 35 0.46 3.11 -5.77
N HIS A 36 1.09 2.60 -6.83
CA HIS A 36 2.25 3.14 -7.56
C HIS A 36 3.61 2.52 -7.22
N PHE A 37 3.93 2.29 -5.94
CA PHE A 37 5.25 1.79 -5.56
C PHE A 37 5.39 0.26 -5.58
N HIS A 38 4.31 -0.47 -5.88
CA HIS A 38 4.29 -1.94 -5.99
C HIS A 38 4.80 -2.63 -4.71
N ARG A 39 4.52 -2.01 -3.55
CA ARG A 39 4.94 -2.49 -2.24
C ARG A 39 3.79 -2.36 -1.26
N TRP A 40 3.45 -3.47 -0.64
CA TRP A 40 2.51 -3.50 0.45
C TRP A 40 3.04 -2.71 1.66
N ASN A 41 2.25 -1.79 2.18
CA ASN A 41 2.48 -1.18 3.49
C ASN A 41 1.17 -0.69 4.10
N ASP A 42 1.07 -0.63 5.42
CA ASP A 42 -0.15 -0.22 6.12
C ASP A 42 0.24 0.58 7.36
N SER A 43 -0.34 1.76 7.55
CA SER A 43 -0.09 2.59 8.72
C SER A 43 -0.86 2.13 9.96
N TYR A 44 -1.86 1.25 9.81
CA TYR A 44 -2.79 0.88 10.86
C TYR A 44 -3.32 2.13 11.58
N ASP A 45 -3.37 2.10 12.92
CA ASP A 45 -3.95 3.14 13.78
C ASP A 45 -2.91 4.16 14.26
N ALA A 46 -1.78 4.30 13.55
CA ALA A 46 -0.73 5.24 13.94
C ALA A 46 -1.20 6.71 13.96
N HIS A 47 -2.21 7.05 13.14
CA HIS A 47 -2.80 8.38 13.01
C HIS A 47 -4.31 8.28 12.72
N PRO A 48 -5.10 9.36 12.93
CA PRO A 48 -6.54 9.36 12.66
C PRO A 48 -6.93 8.98 11.22
N THR A 49 -6.07 9.28 10.24
CA THR A 49 -6.17 8.73 8.89
C THR A 49 -5.32 7.46 8.80
N ARG A 50 -5.91 6.34 8.40
CA ARG A 50 -5.16 5.14 8.00
C ARG A 50 -4.74 5.23 6.53
N VAL A 51 -3.50 4.86 6.22
CA VAL A 51 -2.97 4.77 4.86
C VAL A 51 -2.57 3.34 4.54
N ILE A 52 -3.16 2.78 3.48
CA ILE A 52 -2.79 1.46 2.95
C ILE A 52 -2.17 1.66 1.56
N GLN A 53 -0.92 1.25 1.44
CA GLN A 53 -0.20 1.18 0.19
C GLN A 53 -0.32 -0.26 -0.34
N LEU A 54 -0.94 -0.42 -1.50
CA LEU A 54 -1.08 -1.70 -2.18
C LEU A 54 0.18 -2.03 -3.00
N GLY A 55 0.44 -3.32 -3.13
CA GLY A 55 1.31 -3.91 -4.13
C GLY A 55 0.70 -3.81 -5.53
N CYS A 56 0.91 -4.81 -6.36
CA CYS A 56 0.51 -4.75 -7.75
C CYS A 56 0.16 -6.12 -8.34
N TRP A 57 -0.54 -6.08 -9.46
CA TRP A 57 -0.91 -7.25 -10.24
C TRP A 57 -0.03 -7.42 -11.48
N GLN A 58 1.14 -6.79 -11.49
CA GLN A 58 2.03 -6.74 -12.64
C GLN A 58 3.43 -7.23 -12.27
N PHE A 59 3.95 -8.18 -13.04
CA PHE A 59 5.36 -8.57 -12.93
C PHE A 59 6.30 -7.40 -13.26
N GLY A 60 7.49 -7.43 -12.67
CA GLY A 60 8.53 -6.43 -12.94
C GLY A 60 8.81 -6.34 -14.44
N THR A 61 8.61 -5.14 -15.02
CA THR A 61 8.91 -4.88 -16.42
C THR A 61 10.41 -5.01 -16.68
N TYR A 62 10.79 -5.21 -17.94
CA TYR A 62 12.21 -5.19 -18.34
C TYR A 62 12.92 -3.92 -17.85
N TYR A 63 12.29 -2.76 -18.03
CA TYR A 63 12.83 -1.48 -17.56
C TYR A 63 13.07 -1.44 -16.05
N VAL A 64 12.12 -1.95 -15.25
CA VAL A 64 12.27 -2.02 -13.79
C VAL A 64 13.38 -3.00 -13.40
N LYS A 65 13.45 -4.18 -14.05
CA LYS A 65 14.50 -5.18 -13.78
C LYS A 65 15.92 -4.65 -14.03
N GLN A 66 16.11 -3.78 -15.02
CA GLN A 66 17.41 -3.14 -15.26
C GLN A 66 17.80 -2.12 -14.20
N ARG A 67 16.84 -1.55 -13.47
CA ARG A 67 17.05 -0.46 -12.51
C ARG A 67 17.01 -0.94 -11.05
N LEU A 68 16.17 -1.92 -10.76
CA LEU A 68 15.86 -2.45 -9.43
C LEU A 68 15.64 -3.98 -9.53
N PRO A 69 16.71 -4.77 -9.72
CA PRO A 69 16.62 -6.20 -9.98
C PRO A 69 16.07 -7.03 -8.80
N GLU A 70 16.10 -6.52 -7.57
CA GLU A 70 15.83 -7.31 -6.34
C GLU A 70 14.44 -7.09 -5.69
N HIS A 71 13.47 -6.51 -6.41
CA HIS A 71 12.16 -6.27 -5.83
C HIS A 71 11.05 -7.05 -6.54
N PRO A 72 10.74 -8.27 -6.07
CA PRO A 72 9.58 -8.99 -6.57
C PRO A 72 8.31 -8.16 -6.24
N PRO A 73 7.41 -7.98 -7.22
CA PRO A 73 6.14 -7.32 -6.98
C PRO A 73 5.32 -8.15 -6.00
N GLY A 74 4.78 -7.50 -4.96
CA GLY A 74 3.78 -8.12 -4.09
C GLY A 74 2.46 -8.23 -4.84
N PHE A 75 1.91 -9.44 -4.95
CA PHE A 75 0.54 -9.64 -5.43
C PHE A 75 -0.39 -9.58 -4.23
N ASP A 76 -1.16 -8.51 -4.13
CA ASP A 76 -2.01 -8.28 -2.98
C ASP A 76 -3.23 -7.43 -3.33
N GLY A 77 -4.18 -7.44 -2.41
CA GLY A 77 -5.41 -6.68 -2.48
C GLY A 77 -6.00 -6.50 -1.10
N ILE A 78 -7.04 -5.67 -1.04
CA ILE A 78 -7.85 -5.50 0.16
C ILE A 78 -9.32 -5.60 -0.20
N ILE A 79 -10.10 -6.13 0.75
CA ILE A 79 -11.54 -5.95 0.79
C ILE A 79 -11.82 -4.98 1.94
N ILE A 80 -12.57 -3.92 1.64
CA ILE A 80 -13.01 -2.95 2.63
C ILE A 80 -14.51 -3.11 2.77
N THR A 81 -14.96 -3.46 3.97
CA THR A 81 -16.38 -3.49 4.34
C THR A 81 -16.65 -2.26 5.17
N ALA A 82 -17.68 -1.47 4.82
CA ALA A 82 -18.06 -0.27 5.56
C ALA A 82 -19.54 -0.32 5.92
N GLU A 83 -19.84 -0.21 7.22
CA GLU A 83 -21.19 -0.32 7.79
C GLU A 83 -21.30 0.62 9.01
N ASP A 84 -22.38 1.39 9.10
CA ASP A 84 -22.68 2.30 10.21
C ASP A 84 -21.54 3.24 10.66
N GLY A 85 -20.77 3.76 9.70
CA GLY A 85 -19.64 4.67 9.98
C GLY A 85 -18.39 3.96 10.49
N HIS A 86 -18.40 2.64 10.57
CA HIS A 86 -17.26 1.79 10.84
C HIS A 86 -16.78 1.13 9.54
N TYR A 87 -15.51 0.76 9.50
CA TYR A 87 -14.98 -0.03 8.39
C TYR A 87 -14.02 -1.10 8.90
N GLU A 88 -13.97 -2.21 8.18
CA GLU A 88 -13.01 -3.28 8.36
C GLU A 88 -12.18 -3.46 7.09
N VAL A 89 -10.95 -3.94 7.26
CA VAL A 89 -10.04 -4.19 6.14
C VAL A 89 -9.53 -5.61 6.22
N GLU A 90 -9.96 -6.43 5.27
CA GLU A 90 -9.39 -7.75 5.01
C GLU A 90 -8.22 -7.61 4.03
N LYS A 91 -7.08 -8.22 4.39
CA LYS A 91 -5.85 -8.17 3.58
C LYS A 91 -5.67 -9.49 2.85
N ILE A 92 -5.64 -9.41 1.52
CA ILE A 92 -5.42 -10.58 0.67
C ILE A 92 -4.01 -10.52 0.12
N LYS A 93 -3.20 -11.54 0.42
CA LYS A 93 -1.86 -11.69 -0.13
C LYS A 93 -1.80 -12.96 -0.97
N PHE A 94 -1.31 -12.82 -2.19
CA PHE A 94 -1.07 -13.92 -3.11
C PHE A 94 0.43 -14.17 -3.17
N GLU A 95 0.85 -15.33 -2.70
CA GLU A 95 2.22 -15.79 -2.87
C GLU A 95 2.30 -16.63 -4.16
N PRO A 96 3.19 -16.28 -5.10
CA PRO A 96 3.38 -17.10 -6.30
C PRO A 96 3.77 -18.52 -5.90
N GLN A 97 3.00 -19.50 -6.35
CA GLN A 97 3.38 -20.90 -6.19
C GLN A 97 4.53 -21.22 -7.15
N GLU A 98 5.54 -21.94 -6.66
CA GLU A 98 6.63 -22.44 -7.51
C GLU A 98 6.05 -23.43 -8.52
N VAL A 99 5.97 -23.04 -9.79
CA VAL A 99 5.53 -23.93 -10.85
C VAL A 99 6.73 -24.81 -11.23
N LYS A 100 6.63 -26.12 -10.99
CA LYS A 100 7.66 -27.06 -11.45
C LYS A 100 7.82 -26.90 -12.97
N PRO A 101 9.05 -26.66 -13.49
CA PRO A 101 9.24 -26.52 -14.91
C PRO A 101 8.74 -27.80 -15.61
N TRP A 102 8.00 -27.60 -16.70
CA TRP A 102 7.51 -28.70 -17.54
C TRP A 102 8.72 -29.52 -17.99
N ARG A 103 8.78 -30.77 -17.54
CA ARG A 103 9.76 -31.74 -18.02
C ARG A 103 9.20 -32.32 -19.31
N GLY A 104 9.72 -31.84 -20.44
CA GLY A 104 9.54 -32.49 -21.74
C GLY A 104 10.25 -33.83 -21.80
#